data_AF-A0A3Q2HEG1-F1
#
_entry.id   AF-A0A3Q2HEG1-F1
#
_cell.length_a   1.000
_cell.length_b   1.000
_cell.length_c   1.000
_cell.angle_alpha   90.00
_cell.angle_beta   90.00
_cell.angle_gamma   90.00
#
_symmetry.space_group_name_H-M   'P 1'
#
loop_
_entity.id
_entity.type
_entity.pdbx_description
1 polymer ?
#
loop_
_entity_poly.entity_id
_entity_poly.type
_entity_poly.pdbx_seq_one_letter_code
_entity_poly.pdbx_strand_id
1 'polypeptide(L)'
;MSLEVKEPFLVPEGRDHFTLTLTSLMLSKGLSTWQALGDDELLMATTSLLFAENKCVFPFNYRADRYYDCTKADSFYHWCSLTEDYRGSWKYCAATDYAKCVFPFVYRGLTYESCTTDGSLFRISWCSVTPNYDHHGAWKYC
;
A
#
# COMPACT_ATOMS: atom_id res chain seq x y z
N MET A 1 -16.33 -53.42 22.18
CA MET A 1 -15.15 -53.13 21.33
C MET A 1 -14.75 -51.70 21.62
N SER A 2 -13.65 -51.55 22.33
CA SER A 2 -13.02 -50.26 22.61
C SER A 2 -11.84 -50.07 21.64
N LEU A 3 -11.50 -48.79 21.41
CA LEU A 3 -10.18 -48.25 21.04
C LEU A 3 -9.76 -48.37 19.55
N GLU A 4 -9.09 -47.41 18.89
CA GLU A 4 -8.50 -46.12 19.27
C GLU A 4 -8.61 -45.13 18.08
N VAL A 5 -8.90 -43.85 18.35
CA VAL A 5 -8.54 -42.73 17.46
C VAL A 5 -7.23 -42.17 18.00
N LYS A 6 -6.20 -42.15 17.14
CA LYS A 6 -4.83 -41.74 17.47
C LYS A 6 -4.78 -40.23 17.74
N GLU A 7 -4.36 -39.86 18.95
CA GLU A 7 -4.17 -38.47 19.40
C GLU A 7 -3.03 -37.75 18.65
N PRO A 8 -3.11 -36.40 18.52
CA PRO A 8 -2.01 -35.55 18.07
C PRO A 8 -0.97 -35.32 19.18
N PHE A 9 0.29 -35.32 18.77
CA PHE A 9 1.46 -35.07 19.62
C PHE A 9 1.47 -33.62 20.16
N LEU A 10 1.82 -33.47 21.44
CA LEU A 10 1.80 -32.24 22.24
C LEU A 10 3.18 -31.55 22.32
N VAL A 11 3.15 -30.19 22.34
CA VAL A 11 3.92 -29.24 23.22
C VAL A 11 5.37 -28.85 22.78
N PRO A 12 5.81 -27.56 22.87
CA PRO A 12 5.77 -26.78 24.11
C PRO A 12 5.24 -25.34 24.13
N GLU A 13 4.78 -24.97 25.33
CA GLU A 13 4.43 -23.62 25.78
C GLU A 13 5.54 -22.59 25.50
N GLY A 14 5.13 -21.45 24.96
CA GLY A 14 5.99 -20.30 24.66
C GLY A 14 5.24 -18.98 24.85
N ARG A 15 4.91 -18.68 26.12
CA ARG A 15 4.69 -17.35 26.73
C ARG A 15 4.38 -16.17 25.79
N ASP A 16 3.09 -15.84 25.78
CA ASP A 16 2.42 -14.69 25.17
C ASP A 16 3.23 -13.40 24.98
N HIS A 17 3.74 -13.19 23.76
CA HIS A 17 4.23 -11.86 23.33
C HIS A 17 3.08 -10.89 23.05
N PHE A 18 1.86 -11.42 22.85
CA PHE A 18 0.66 -10.66 22.52
C PHE A 18 0.07 -9.96 23.75
N THR A 19 0.15 -10.56 24.93
CA THR A 19 -0.36 -9.95 26.18
C THR A 19 0.57 -8.85 26.71
N LEU A 20 1.88 -8.95 26.44
CA LEU A 20 2.89 -7.97 26.86
C LEU A 20 2.81 -6.66 26.07
N THR A 21 2.58 -6.72 24.76
CA THR A 21 2.38 -5.52 23.93
C THR A 21 1.09 -4.79 24.29
N LEU A 22 0.03 -5.55 24.57
CA LEU A 22 -1.28 -5.04 24.97
C LEU A 22 -1.27 -4.41 26.38
N THR A 23 -0.61 -5.03 27.37
CA THR A 23 -0.47 -4.43 28.71
C THR A 23 0.32 -3.13 28.68
N SER A 24 1.42 -3.06 27.92
CA SER A 24 2.20 -1.83 27.78
C SER A 24 1.40 -0.68 27.14
N LEU A 25 0.55 -0.99 26.15
CA LEU A 25 -0.31 0.01 25.50
C LEU A 25 -1.42 0.50 26.43
N MET A 26 -2.03 -0.40 27.22
CA MET A 26 -3.06 -0.05 28.21
C MET A 26 -2.52 0.87 29.31
N LEU A 27 -1.30 0.62 29.82
CA LEU A 27 -0.64 1.52 30.78
C LEU A 27 -0.34 2.89 30.17
N SER A 28 0.11 2.93 28.91
CA SER A 28 0.42 4.21 28.23
C SER A 28 -0.81 5.08 27.97
N LYS A 29 -1.98 4.45 27.81
CA LYS A 29 -3.26 5.13 27.50
C LYS A 29 -4.20 5.28 28.71
N GLY A 30 -3.81 4.77 29.88
CA GLY A 30 -4.60 4.88 31.12
C GLY A 30 -5.95 4.12 31.09
N LEU A 31 -6.08 3.09 30.25
CA LEU A 31 -7.30 2.29 30.14
C LEU A 31 -7.31 1.18 31.20
N SER A 32 -8.36 1.15 32.02
CA SER A 32 -8.49 0.22 33.15
C SER A 32 -9.16 -1.11 32.79
N THR A 33 -9.79 -1.21 31.62
CA THR A 33 -10.45 -2.44 31.13
C THR A 33 -10.34 -2.55 29.60
N TRP A 34 -10.38 -3.79 29.10
CA TRP A 34 -10.24 -4.12 27.67
C TRP A 34 -11.42 -3.63 26.79
N GLN A 35 -12.50 -3.16 27.40
CA GLN A 35 -13.78 -2.83 26.74
C GLN A 35 -13.88 -1.38 26.22
N ALA A 36 -12.84 -0.57 26.40
CA ALA A 36 -12.83 0.83 25.97
C ALA A 36 -12.22 1.06 24.57
N LEU A 37 -11.84 0.00 23.85
CA LEU A 37 -11.55 0.06 22.41
C LEU A 37 -12.79 -0.43 21.67
N GLY A 38 -13.41 0.43 20.87
CA GLY A 38 -14.53 0.05 20.02
C GLY A 38 -14.11 -1.11 19.10
N ASP A 39 -14.96 -2.13 19.04
CA ASP A 39 -14.85 -3.29 18.17
C ASP A 39 -14.61 -2.89 16.70
N ASP A 40 -15.14 -1.75 16.25
CA ASP A 40 -14.92 -1.19 14.91
C ASP A 40 -13.47 -0.73 14.64
N GLU A 41 -12.73 -0.19 15.61
CA GLU A 41 -11.36 0.31 15.38
C GLU A 41 -10.36 -0.85 15.27
N LEU A 42 -10.55 -1.88 16.09
CA LEU A 42 -9.74 -3.11 16.06
C LEU A 42 -10.01 -3.92 14.78
N LEU A 43 -11.28 -4.00 14.34
CA LEU A 43 -11.65 -4.67 13.10
C LEU A 43 -11.11 -3.91 11.89
N MET A 44 -11.12 -2.57 11.89
CA MET A 44 -10.52 -1.74 10.84
C MET A 44 -8.99 -1.83 10.81
N ALA A 45 -8.32 -1.94 11.95
CA ALA A 45 -6.86 -2.09 12.02
C ALA A 45 -6.40 -3.51 11.60
N THR A 46 -7.11 -4.55 12.06
CA THR A 46 -6.81 -5.95 11.69
C THR A 46 -7.16 -6.24 10.22
N THR A 47 -8.27 -5.69 9.70
CA THR A 47 -8.54 -5.72 8.25
C THR A 47 -7.52 -4.89 7.47
N SER A 48 -7.14 -3.69 7.93
CA SER A 48 -6.11 -2.88 7.24
C SER A 48 -4.76 -3.59 7.17
N LEU A 49 -4.36 -4.33 8.21
CA LEU A 49 -3.15 -5.15 8.19
C LEU A 49 -3.27 -6.37 7.28
N LEU A 50 -4.46 -6.96 7.15
CA LEU A 50 -4.76 -8.05 6.20
C LEU A 50 -4.93 -7.57 4.74
N PHE A 51 -5.29 -6.30 4.51
CA PHE A 51 -5.52 -5.71 3.18
C PHE A 51 -4.39 -4.79 2.69
N ALA A 52 -3.40 -4.47 3.54
CA ALA A 52 -2.24 -3.65 3.15
C ALA A 52 -1.33 -4.36 2.13
N GLU A 53 -1.41 -5.69 2.02
CA GLU A 53 -0.52 -6.48 1.16
C GLU A 53 -0.86 -6.40 -0.33
N ASN A 54 -2.06 -5.91 -0.69
CA ASN A 54 -2.55 -5.89 -2.07
C ASN A 54 -2.61 -4.49 -2.69
N LYS A 55 -1.78 -3.55 -2.24
CA LYS A 55 -1.66 -2.22 -2.86
C LYS A 55 -0.55 -2.18 -3.89
N CYS A 56 -0.77 -1.43 -4.96
CA CYS A 56 0.28 -1.14 -5.93
C CYS A 56 1.43 -0.41 -5.24
N VAL A 57 2.65 -0.84 -5.53
CA VAL A 57 3.87 -0.13 -5.14
C VAL A 57 4.33 0.70 -6.32
N PHE A 58 4.46 2.01 -6.10
CA PHE A 58 5.02 2.91 -7.10
C PHE A 58 6.26 3.63 -6.55
N PRO A 59 7.32 3.75 -7.36
CA PRO A 59 7.52 3.03 -8.62
C PRO A 59 7.76 1.52 -8.43
N PHE A 60 7.56 0.72 -9.48
CA PHE A 60 7.99 -0.69 -9.52
C PHE A 60 8.79 -1.01 -10.78
N ASN A 61 9.74 -1.93 -10.64
CA ASN A 61 10.61 -2.43 -11.69
C ASN A 61 9.99 -3.70 -12.28
N TYR A 62 9.80 -3.71 -13.59
CA TYR A 62 9.38 -4.89 -14.34
C TYR A 62 10.21 -4.99 -15.63
N ARG A 63 10.92 -6.11 -15.78
CA ARG A 63 11.94 -6.31 -16.83
C ARG A 63 13.01 -5.22 -16.77
N ALA A 64 13.18 -4.44 -17.85
CA ALA A 64 14.16 -3.37 -17.93
C ALA A 64 13.57 -1.98 -17.62
N ASP A 65 12.26 -1.90 -17.34
CA ASP A 65 11.53 -0.65 -17.20
C ASP A 65 11.06 -0.41 -15.77
N ARG A 66 10.95 0.87 -15.39
CA ARG A 66 10.44 1.33 -14.09
C ARG A 66 9.14 2.10 -14.30
N TYR A 67 8.06 1.62 -13.70
CA TYR A 67 6.72 2.15 -13.86
C TYR A 67 6.29 2.95 -12.64
N TYR A 68 5.69 4.12 -12.87
CA TYR A 68 5.20 5.03 -11.83
C TYR A 68 3.66 5.05 -11.75
N ASP A 69 2.99 4.22 -12.56
CA ASP A 69 1.55 4.04 -12.61
C ASP A 69 1.25 2.61 -13.10
N CYS A 70 -0.02 2.22 -13.12
CA CYS A 70 -0.47 0.98 -13.73
C CYS A 70 -0.09 0.92 -15.21
N THR A 71 0.38 -0.24 -15.67
CA THR A 71 0.92 -0.44 -17.01
C THR A 71 0.17 -1.53 -17.76
N LYS A 72 0.18 -1.47 -19.10
CA LYS A 72 -0.25 -2.54 -20.02
C LYS A 72 0.92 -3.41 -20.50
N ALA A 73 2.11 -3.25 -19.94
CA ALA A 73 3.28 -4.04 -20.31
C ALA A 73 2.94 -5.54 -20.25
N ASP A 74 3.09 -6.23 -21.38
CA ASP A 74 2.81 -7.66 -21.54
C ASP A 74 1.41 -8.12 -21.07
N SER A 75 0.41 -7.23 -21.08
CA SER A 75 -0.95 -7.54 -20.64
C SER A 75 -2.00 -6.77 -21.42
N PHE A 76 -3.19 -7.36 -21.54
CA PHE A 76 -4.35 -6.67 -22.14
C PHE A 76 -5.00 -5.67 -21.18
N TYR A 77 -4.82 -5.86 -19.87
CA TYR A 77 -5.39 -5.03 -18.82
C TYR A 77 -4.28 -4.31 -18.05
N HIS A 78 -4.60 -3.11 -17.54
CA HIS A 78 -3.67 -2.37 -16.70
C HIS A 78 -3.42 -3.14 -15.40
N TRP A 79 -2.16 -3.26 -15.01
CA TRP A 79 -1.74 -3.96 -13.81
C TRP A 79 -0.60 -3.22 -13.11
N CYS A 80 -0.35 -3.58 -11.86
CA CYS A 80 0.75 -3.05 -11.06
C CYS A 80 1.42 -4.16 -10.25
N SER A 81 2.68 -3.98 -9.88
CA SER A 81 3.33 -4.85 -8.90
C SER A 81 2.94 -4.46 -7.48
N LEU A 82 2.91 -5.46 -6.60
CA LEU A 82 2.73 -5.28 -5.15
C LEU A 82 4.07 -5.12 -4.41
N THR A 83 5.18 -5.09 -5.16
CA THR A 83 6.55 -4.98 -4.67
C THR A 83 7.33 -4.01 -5.56
N GLU A 84 8.36 -3.35 -5.03
CA GLU A 84 9.21 -2.48 -5.86
C GLU A 84 9.94 -3.27 -6.95
N ASP A 85 10.57 -4.39 -6.61
CA ASP A 85 11.15 -5.30 -7.60
C ASP A 85 10.19 -6.43 -7.91
N TYR A 86 9.67 -6.52 -9.13
CA TYR A 86 8.70 -7.54 -9.51
C TYR A 86 9.24 -8.96 -9.27
N ARG A 87 8.59 -9.71 -8.36
CA ARG A 87 8.89 -11.12 -8.04
C ARG A 87 7.71 -12.05 -8.26
N GLY A 88 6.78 -11.67 -9.15
CA GLY A 88 5.56 -12.43 -9.41
C GLY A 88 4.34 -11.98 -8.59
N SER A 89 4.49 -11.02 -7.67
CA SER A 89 3.37 -10.41 -6.93
C SER A 89 2.82 -9.19 -7.68
N TRP A 90 1.58 -9.30 -8.16
CA TRP A 90 0.91 -8.26 -8.94
C TRP A 90 -0.61 -8.39 -8.86
N LYS A 91 -1.32 -7.35 -9.30
CA LYS A 91 -2.77 -7.37 -9.51
C LYS A 91 -3.18 -6.51 -10.71
N TYR A 92 -4.37 -6.76 -11.24
CA TYR A 92 -5.02 -5.83 -12.14
C TYR A 92 -5.47 -4.58 -11.38
N CYS A 93 -5.34 -3.43 -12.03
CA CYS A 93 -5.67 -2.15 -11.41
C CYS A 93 -7.17 -1.87 -11.46
N ALA A 94 -7.73 -1.53 -10.29
CA ALA A 94 -8.98 -0.80 -10.19
C ALA A 94 -8.76 0.72 -10.35
N ALA A 95 -9.83 1.51 -10.44
CA ALA A 95 -9.72 2.97 -10.55
C ALA A 95 -8.93 3.63 -9.40
N THR A 96 -8.96 3.02 -8.21
CA THR A 96 -8.26 3.51 -7.00
C THR A 96 -6.77 3.17 -6.98
N ASP A 97 -6.32 2.29 -7.86
CA ASP A 97 -4.95 1.76 -7.89
C ASP A 97 -4.00 2.59 -8.74
N TYR A 98 -4.53 3.44 -9.62
CA TYR A 98 -3.72 4.35 -10.42
C TYR A 98 -3.00 5.36 -9.54
N ALA A 99 -1.80 5.73 -9.98
CA ALA A 99 -0.99 6.72 -9.31
C ALA A 99 -1.75 8.03 -9.14
N LYS A 100 -1.56 8.63 -7.97
CA LYS A 100 -2.16 9.92 -7.63
C LYS A 100 -1.17 11.03 -7.94
N CYS A 101 -1.70 12.23 -8.15
CA CYS A 101 -0.86 13.42 -8.18
C CYS A 101 -0.07 13.51 -6.87
N VAL A 102 1.21 13.83 -6.99
CA VAL A 102 2.07 14.15 -5.85
C VAL A 102 2.18 15.67 -5.79
N PHE A 103 1.84 16.23 -4.64
CA PHE A 103 2.00 17.66 -4.36
C PHE A 103 2.84 17.83 -3.09
N PRO A 104 3.80 18.77 -3.07
CA PRO A 104 4.29 19.51 -4.24
C PRO A 104 5.06 18.63 -5.24
N PHE A 105 5.12 19.07 -6.50
CA PHE A 105 6.04 18.50 -7.50
C PHE A 105 6.86 19.56 -8.22
N VAL A 106 8.06 19.18 -8.66
CA VAL A 106 8.98 20.05 -9.42
C VAL A 106 8.85 19.83 -10.92
N TYR A 107 8.65 20.89 -11.70
CA TYR A 107 8.70 20.92 -13.16
C TYR A 107 9.45 22.17 -13.66
N ARG A 108 10.45 21.99 -14.52
CA ARG A 108 11.39 23.02 -15.02
C ARG A 108 11.97 23.88 -13.90
N GLY A 109 12.30 23.25 -12.77
CA GLY A 109 12.82 23.92 -11.58
C GLY A 109 11.80 24.75 -10.78
N LEU A 110 10.53 24.76 -11.16
CA LEU A 110 9.44 25.41 -10.43
C LEU A 110 8.64 24.39 -9.62
N THR A 111 8.16 24.79 -8.45
CA THR A 111 7.34 23.94 -7.56
C THR A 111 5.86 24.22 -7.76
N TYR A 112 5.06 23.16 -7.91
CA TYR A 112 3.63 23.22 -8.13
C TYR A 112 2.88 22.50 -6.99
N GLU A 113 1.92 23.19 -6.38
CA GLU A 113 1.06 22.70 -5.29
C GLU A 113 -0.30 22.19 -5.80
N SER A 114 -0.56 22.34 -7.09
CA SER A 114 -1.80 21.93 -7.74
C SER A 114 -1.52 21.50 -9.18
N CYS A 115 -2.54 20.96 -9.85
CA CYS A 115 -2.48 20.73 -11.28
C CYS A 115 -2.14 22.02 -12.02
N THR A 116 -1.32 21.90 -13.07
CA THR A 116 -0.89 23.03 -13.89
C THR A 116 -1.19 22.77 -15.35
N THR A 117 -1.29 23.83 -16.14
CA THR A 117 -1.35 23.74 -17.62
C THR A 117 -0.02 24.10 -18.26
N ASP A 118 1.01 24.40 -17.45
CA ASP A 118 2.32 24.80 -17.93
C ASP A 118 2.94 23.69 -18.78
N GLY A 119 3.49 24.08 -19.93
CA GLY A 119 4.04 23.12 -20.91
C GLY A 119 3.00 22.31 -21.69
N SER A 120 1.70 22.44 -21.40
CA SER A 120 0.62 21.74 -22.12
C SER A 120 0.18 22.54 -23.36
N LEU A 121 0.37 21.99 -24.55
CA LEU A 121 0.02 22.64 -25.82
C LEU A 121 -1.47 22.99 -25.93
N PHE A 122 -2.34 22.17 -25.33
CA PHE A 122 -3.80 22.31 -25.41
C PHE A 122 -4.41 22.87 -24.12
N ARG A 123 -3.60 23.45 -23.22
CA ARG A 123 -4.05 23.94 -21.90
C ARG A 123 -4.77 22.88 -21.05
N ILE A 124 -4.47 21.59 -21.30
CA ILE A 124 -5.01 20.50 -20.50
C ILE A 124 -4.20 20.42 -19.22
N SER A 125 -4.89 20.42 -18.08
CA SER A 125 -4.26 20.35 -16.76
C SER A 125 -3.63 18.99 -16.49
N TRP A 126 -2.47 19.01 -15.87
CA TRP A 126 -1.74 17.80 -15.51
C TRP A 126 -1.01 17.99 -14.17
N CYS A 127 -0.58 16.88 -13.60
CA CYS A 127 0.24 16.83 -12.39
C CYS A 127 1.33 15.78 -12.52
N SER A 128 2.44 15.92 -11.79
CA SER A 128 3.37 14.80 -11.66
C SER A 128 2.80 13.75 -10.70
N VAL A 129 3.13 12.49 -10.97
CA VAL A 129 2.90 11.37 -10.03
C VAL A 129 4.16 11.07 -9.20
N THR A 130 5.15 11.97 -9.23
CA THR A 130 6.38 11.90 -8.44
C THR A 130 6.69 13.28 -7.86
N PRO A 131 7.53 13.37 -6.81
CA PRO A 131 7.96 14.67 -6.28
C PRO A 131 8.77 15.52 -7.28
N ASN A 132 9.40 14.89 -8.27
CA ASN A 132 10.25 15.58 -9.23
C ASN A 132 9.99 15.05 -10.64
N TYR A 133 9.20 15.81 -11.41
CA TYR A 133 8.93 15.50 -12.81
C TYR A 133 10.20 15.62 -13.65
N ASP A 134 11.06 16.60 -13.38
CA ASP A 134 12.26 16.84 -14.20
C ASP A 134 13.21 15.63 -14.22
N HIS A 135 13.21 14.84 -13.14
CA HIS A 135 14.00 13.62 -13.06
C HIS A 135 13.29 12.39 -13.66
N HIS A 136 12.00 12.21 -13.39
CA HIS A 136 11.30 10.95 -13.72
C HIS A 136 10.41 11.03 -14.98
N GLY A 137 10.00 12.24 -15.38
CA GLY A 137 9.08 12.46 -16.48
C GLY A 137 7.69 11.81 -16.30
N ALA A 138 7.31 11.44 -15.08
CA ALA A 138 6.07 10.73 -14.79
C ALA A 138 4.95 11.70 -14.39
N TRP A 139 3.82 11.59 -15.08
CA TRP A 139 2.69 12.51 -14.95
C TRP A 139 1.37 11.87 -15.36
N LYS A 140 0.27 12.54 -15.02
CA LYS A 140 -1.07 12.23 -15.51
C LYS A 140 -1.90 13.49 -15.68
N TYR A 141 -2.95 13.38 -16.47
CA TYR A 141 -3.98 14.41 -16.50
C TYR A 141 -4.70 14.51 -15.16
N CYS A 142 -5.03 15.75 -14.84
CA CYS A 142 -6.13 16.08 -13.95
C CYS A 142 -7.36 16.28 -14.85
#